data_AF-A0A8B5WEH0-F1
#
_entry.id   AF-A0A8B5WEH0-F1
#
_cell.length_a   1.000
_cell.length_b   1.000
_cell.length_c   1.000
_cell.angle_alpha   90.00
_cell.angle_beta   90.00
_cell.angle_gamma   90.00
#
_symmetry.space_group_name_H-M   'P 1'
#
loop_
_entity.id
_entity.type
_entity.pdbx_description
1 polymer ?
#
loop_
_entity_poly.entity_id
_entity_poly.type
_entity_poly.pdbx_seq_one_letter_code
_entity_poly.pdbx_strand_id
1 'polypeptide(L)'
;LPDPCDTSIVAPAIWMGYAEMVFKTLGRQITPANLYCLMSLWADIEPIRQTRLHPEFLPFAERIGLVAAWDKYGWPDLLPNPK
;
A
#
# COMPACT_ATOMS: atom_id res chain seq x y z
N LEU A 1 5.34 3.61 23.79
CA LEU A 1 5.68 2.61 22.75
C LEU A 1 5.81 3.33 21.42
N PRO A 2 6.78 2.99 20.56
CA PRO A 2 6.94 3.63 19.26
C PRO A 2 5.70 3.37 18.39
N ASP A 3 5.27 4.38 17.62
CA ASP A 3 4.12 4.26 16.73
C ASP A 3 4.45 3.27 15.60
N PRO A 4 3.74 2.14 15.48
CA PRO A 4 4.00 1.17 14.41
C PRO A 4 3.72 1.73 13.02
N CYS A 5 2.99 2.85 12.89
CA CYS A 5 2.70 3.54 11.63
C CYS A 5 3.69 4.68 11.33
N ASP A 6 4.75 4.81 12.14
CA ASP A 6 5.79 5.80 11.95
C ASP A 6 6.49 5.63 10.60
N THR A 7 6.71 6.74 9.92
CA THR A 7 7.31 6.80 8.60
C THR A 7 8.67 6.09 8.50
N SER A 8 9.48 6.12 9.56
CA SER A 8 10.77 5.43 9.62
C SER A 8 10.65 3.90 9.55
N ILE A 9 9.47 3.34 9.83
CA ILE A 9 9.15 1.92 9.70
C ILE A 9 8.49 1.65 8.34
N VAL A 10 7.50 2.47 7.97
CA VAL A 10 6.69 2.25 6.76
C VAL A 10 7.50 2.46 5.48
N ALA A 11 8.34 3.49 5.42
CA ALA A 11 9.07 3.82 4.21
C ALA A 11 10.06 2.72 3.79
N PRO A 12 10.94 2.18 4.67
CA PRO A 12 11.79 1.06 4.30
C PRO A 12 11.00 -0.18 3.89
N ALA A 13 9.88 -0.47 4.56
CA ALA A 13 9.04 -1.62 4.18
C ALA A 13 8.54 -1.52 2.74
N ILE A 14 8.17 -0.32 2.28
CA ILE A 14 7.76 -0.07 0.89
C ILE A 14 8.95 -0.21 -0.06
N TRP A 15 10.04 0.51 0.22
CA TRP A 15 11.22 0.53 -0.64
C TRP A 15 11.87 -0.84 -0.82
N MET A 16 11.75 -1.72 0.18
CA MET A 16 12.26 -3.08 0.16
C MET A 16 11.24 -4.12 -0.31
N GLY A 17 9.99 -3.73 -0.58
CA GLY A 17 8.94 -4.65 -1.03
C GLY A 17 8.40 -5.59 0.04
N TYR A 18 8.50 -5.24 1.32
CA TYR A 18 8.00 -6.04 2.45
C TYR A 18 6.49 -5.89 2.61
N ALA A 19 5.74 -6.49 1.67
CA ALA A 19 4.30 -6.36 1.52
C ALA A 19 3.52 -6.57 2.82
N GLU A 20 3.77 -7.65 3.56
CA GLU A 20 3.09 -7.92 4.83
C GLU A 20 3.28 -6.81 5.87
N MET A 21 4.48 -6.22 5.92
CA MET A 21 4.79 -5.13 6.85
C MET A 21 4.08 -3.85 6.42
N VAL A 22 4.01 -3.57 5.11
CA VAL A 22 3.18 -2.49 4.57
C VAL A 22 1.72 -2.67 4.98
N PHE A 23 1.16 -3.88 4.86
CA PHE A 23 -0.24 -4.14 5.20
C PHE A 23 -0.51 -4.05 6.72
N LYS A 24 0.44 -4.46 7.56
CA LYS A 24 0.32 -4.34 9.02
C LYS A 24 0.41 -2.90 9.52
N THR A 25 1.05 -2.02 8.74
CA THR A 25 1.27 -0.61 9.09
C THR A 25 0.23 0.31 8.44
N LEU A 26 0.29 0.53 7.13
CA LEU A 26 -0.68 1.36 6.39
C LEU A 26 -2.11 0.82 6.51
N GLY A 27 -2.27 -0.50 6.67
CA GLY A 27 -3.59 -1.12 6.87
C GLY A 27 -4.20 -0.88 8.25
N ARG A 28 -3.42 -0.35 9.20
CA ARG A 28 -3.89 0.02 10.54
C ARG A 28 -4.36 1.46 10.58
N GLN A 29 -3.56 2.40 10.07
CA GLN A 29 -3.91 3.81 10.03
C GLN A 29 -3.10 4.55 8.97
N ILE A 30 -3.80 5.33 8.15
CA ILE A 30 -3.19 6.33 7.28
C ILE A 30 -3.23 7.68 8.01
N THR A 31 -2.08 8.33 8.11
CA THR A 31 -1.89 9.65 8.73
C THR A 31 -1.28 10.60 7.70
N PRO A 32 -1.35 11.93 7.92
CA PRO A 32 -0.65 12.88 7.05
C PRO A 32 0.85 12.60 6.90
N ALA A 33 1.49 12.05 7.95
CA ALA A 33 2.92 11.74 7.95
C ALA A 33 3.29 10.54 7.08
N ASN A 34 2.40 9.54 6.97
CA ASN A 34 2.63 8.33 6.17
C ASN A 34 1.84 8.32 4.85
N LEU A 35 1.08 9.37 4.55
CA LEU A 35 0.32 9.46 3.29
C LEU A 35 1.24 9.36 2.07
N TYR A 36 2.43 9.95 2.13
CA TYR A 36 3.38 9.83 1.01
C TYR A 36 3.82 8.38 0.79
N CYS A 37 3.92 7.57 1.85
CA CYS A 37 4.23 6.15 1.77
C CYS A 37 3.15 5.42 0.96
N LEU A 38 1.87 5.73 1.19
CA LEU A 38 0.78 5.18 0.39
C LEU A 38 0.91 5.55 -1.10
N MET A 39 1.27 6.79 -1.40
CA MET A 39 1.50 7.23 -2.79
C MET A 39 2.69 6.51 -3.43
N SER A 40 3.75 6.25 -2.66
CA SER A 40 4.96 5.57 -3.14
C SER A 40 4.69 4.15 -3.61
N LEU A 41 3.61 3.49 -3.17
CA LEU A 41 3.23 2.15 -3.65
C LEU A 41 3.01 2.08 -5.16
N TRP A 42 2.75 3.21 -5.81
CA TRP A 42 2.49 3.28 -7.25
C TRP A 42 3.74 3.52 -8.09
N ALA A 43 4.91 3.69 -7.44
CA ALA A 43 6.17 3.81 -8.16
C ALA A 43 6.46 2.51 -8.94
N ASP A 44 6.90 2.67 -10.19
CA ASP A 44 7.26 1.55 -11.06
C ASP A 44 8.71 1.12 -10.81
N ILE A 45 8.95 0.58 -9.61
CA ILE A 45 10.25 0.08 -9.16
C ILE A 45 10.01 -1.34 -8.62
N GLU A 46 10.87 -2.28 -9.01
CA GLU A 46 10.63 -3.72 -8.82
C GLU A 46 10.24 -4.12 -7.38
N PRO A 47 10.92 -3.70 -6.30
CA PRO A 47 10.54 -4.08 -4.94
C PRO A 47 9.15 -3.56 -4.55
N ILE A 48 8.83 -2.33 -4.95
CA ILE A 48 7.52 -1.71 -4.68
C ILE A 48 6.42 -2.43 -5.46
N ARG A 49 6.70 -2.80 -6.72
CA ARG A 49 5.77 -3.55 -7.56
C ARG A 49 5.35 -4.87 -6.92
N GLN A 50 6.27 -5.58 -6.27
CA GLN A 50 5.97 -6.83 -5.56
C GLN A 50 4.94 -6.65 -4.44
N THR A 51 4.83 -5.46 -3.84
CA THR A 51 3.79 -5.17 -2.84
C THR A 51 2.40 -5.17 -3.47
N ARG A 52 2.24 -4.62 -4.67
CA ARG A 52 0.97 -4.58 -5.42
C ARG A 52 0.59 -5.92 -6.04
N LEU A 53 1.59 -6.75 -6.36
CA LEU A 53 1.39 -8.10 -6.88
C LEU A 53 1.12 -9.14 -5.78
N HIS A 54 1.25 -8.76 -4.51
CA HIS A 54 1.02 -9.66 -3.40
C HIS A 54 -0.46 -10.08 -3.33
N PRO A 55 -0.80 -11.36 -3.07
CA PRO A 55 -2.19 -11.84 -3.03
C PRO A 55 -3.09 -11.06 -2.08
N GLU A 56 -2.56 -10.69 -0.90
CA GLU A 56 -3.28 -9.90 0.11
C GLU A 56 -3.43 -8.40 -0.22
N PHE A 57 -2.92 -7.93 -1.36
CA PHE A 57 -2.98 -6.51 -1.71
C PHE A 57 -4.42 -6.02 -1.89
N LEU A 58 -5.28 -6.78 -2.59
CA LEU A 58 -6.69 -6.41 -2.78
C LEU A 58 -7.47 -6.35 -1.45
N PRO A 59 -7.42 -7.37 -0.58
CA PRO A 59 -8.00 -7.28 0.77
C PRO A 59 -7.47 -6.11 1.62
N PHE A 60 -6.18 -5.79 1.48
CA PHE A 60 -5.60 -4.60 2.10
C PHE A 60 -6.21 -3.32 1.56
N ALA A 61 -6.28 -3.16 0.23
CA ALA A 61 -6.80 -1.98 -0.44
C ALA A 61 -8.29 -1.75 -0.13
N GLU A 62 -9.07 -2.82 -0.03
CA GLU A 62 -10.48 -2.76 0.37
C GLU A 62 -10.64 -2.18 1.78
N ARG A 63 -9.88 -2.71 2.75
CA ARG A 63 -9.93 -2.27 4.16
C ARG A 63 -9.58 -0.80 4.35
N ILE A 64 -8.67 -0.25 3.55
CA ILE A 64 -8.30 1.17 3.63
C ILE A 64 -9.14 2.08 2.73
N GLY A 65 -10.16 1.53 2.05
CA GLY A 65 -11.12 2.28 1.25
C GLY A 65 -10.66 2.63 -0.17
N LEU A 66 -9.53 2.09 -0.65
CA LEU A 66 -9.06 2.34 -2.00
C LEU A 66 -9.97 1.69 -3.06
N VAL A 67 -10.46 0.48 -2.82
CA VAL A 67 -11.38 -0.21 -3.75
C VAL A 67 -12.63 0.63 -4.00
N ALA A 68 -13.25 1.17 -2.93
CA ALA A 68 -14.40 2.06 -3.06
C ALA A 68 -14.10 3.35 -3.85
N ALA A 69 -12.87 3.88 -3.73
CA ALA A 69 -12.44 5.01 -4.54
C ALA A 69 -12.26 4.62 -6.01
N TRP A 70 -11.67 3.46 -6.28
CA TRP A 70 -11.45 2.94 -7.63
C TRP A 70 -12.76 2.60 -8.35
N ASP A 71 -13.74 2.04 -7.65
CA ASP A 71 -15.06 1.78 -8.23
C ASP A 71 -15.78 3.08 -8.64
N LYS A 72 -15.50 4.19 -7.97
CA LYS A 72 -16.08 5.50 -8.29
C LYS A 72 -15.31 6.28 -9.35
N TYR A 73 -13.97 6.19 -9.34
CA TYR A 73 -13.10 7.07 -10.12
C TYR A 73 -12.25 6.36 -11.18
N GLY A 74 -12.25 5.03 -11.21
CA GLY A 74 -11.45 4.20 -12.09
C GLY A 74 -10.38 3.40 -11.36
N TRP A 75 -10.15 2.18 -11.83
CA TRP A 75 -9.13 1.28 -11.30
C TRP A 75 -7.73 1.66 -11.81
N PRO A 76 -6.67 1.52 -10.99
CA PRO A 76 -5.31 1.80 -11.43
C PRO A 76 -4.83 0.80 -12.49
N ASP A 77 -4.28 1.32 -13.59
CA ASP A 77 -3.75 0.51 -14.71
C ASP A 77 -2.61 -0.44 -14.30
N LEU A 78 -1.92 -0.11 -13.21
CA LEU A 78 -0.77 -0.85 -12.71
C LEU A 78 -1.13 -2.02 -11.78
N LEU A 79 -2.42 -2.29 -11.56
CA LEU A 79 -2.83 -3.50 -10.85
C LEU A 79 -2.83 -4.70 -11.78
N PRO A 80 -2.50 -5.90 -11.27
CA PRO A 80 -2.69 -7.11 -12.03
C PRO A 80 -4.19 -7.24 -12.37
N ASN A 81 -4.48 -7.32 -13.67
CA ASN A 81 -5.85 -7.36 -14.18
C ASN A 81 -6.60 -8.52 -13.48
N PRO A 82 -7.70 -8.27 -12.75
CA PRO A 82 -8.49 -9.34 -12.17
C PRO A 82 -9.10 -10.12 -13.34
N LYS A 83 -8.58 -11.32 -13.59
CA LYS A 83 -9.23 -12.30 -14.49
C LYS A 83 -10.35 -13.01 -13.74
#